data_AF-A0A183V452-F1
#
_entry.id   AF-A0A183V452-F1
#
_cell.length_a   1.000
_cell.length_b   1.000
_cell.length_c   1.000
_cell.angle_alpha   90.00
_cell.angle_beta   90.00
_cell.angle_gamma   90.00
#
_symmetry.space_group_name_H-M   'P 1'
#
loop_
_entity.id
_entity.type
_entity.pdbx_description
1 polymer ?
#
loop_
_entity_poly.entity_id
_entity_poly.type
_entity_poly.pdbx_seq_one_letter_code
_entity_poly.pdbx_strand_id
1 'polypeptide(L)'
;MFLKITRALEVLTDAAARAAYDHVCATRSARKIYVQRREQRESENRRKLREELERREASGFTAQQNELRAQAQLQKEIERLRKEGSEMLRRECENIEREIHRKREAFGAAASSSAQGEYSGAEGRLRLKWKRGLNNCDYDETKLRSIFEKYGRISTLVMSPGGKATAIVEFVNARDALKAENETGNPNNPLTVSWLSSRPDSQSPRCSSNMHTTQQPATGRSTTFVNGVGCASASQFADFEAEILAKMMSGSKKKGDGIKSKFDDI
;
A
#
# COMPACT_ATOMS: atom_id res chain seq x y z
N MET A 1 25.62 3.46 52.43
CA MET A 1 25.27 3.28 53.86
C MET A 1 25.34 4.61 54.62
N PHE A 2 26.42 5.38 54.45
CA PHE A 2 26.64 6.69 55.09
C PHE A 2 25.46 7.68 54.95
N LEU A 3 24.89 7.83 53.75
CA LEU A 3 23.74 8.73 53.48
C LEU A 3 22.51 8.50 54.39
N LYS A 4 22.24 7.24 54.78
CA LYS A 4 21.11 6.92 55.66
C LYS A 4 21.38 7.37 57.09
N ILE A 5 22.64 7.23 57.53
CA ILE A 5 23.09 7.62 58.87
C ILE A 5 23.12 9.14 58.96
N THR A 6 23.65 9.84 57.96
CA THR A 6 23.64 11.31 57.89
C THR A 6 22.21 11.87 57.98
N ARG A 7 21.27 11.34 57.18
CA ARG A 7 19.85 11.73 57.25
C ARG A 7 19.19 11.43 58.60
N ALA A 8 19.49 10.28 59.20
CA ALA A 8 18.96 9.95 60.51
C ALA A 8 19.49 10.92 61.57
N LEU A 9 20.77 11.29 61.47
CA LEU A 9 21.40 12.25 62.37
C LEU A 9 20.78 13.64 62.21
N GLU A 10 20.58 14.12 60.98
CA GLU A 10 19.86 15.39 60.68
C GLU A 10 18.49 15.47 61.38
N VAL A 11 17.67 14.41 61.24
CA VAL A 11 16.34 14.33 61.86
C VAL A 11 16.40 14.21 63.38
N LEU A 12 17.42 13.54 63.92
CA LEU A 12 17.58 13.35 65.38
C LEU A 12 18.20 14.56 66.07
N THR A 13 18.99 15.38 65.36
CA THR A 13 19.59 16.61 65.89
C THR A 13 18.62 17.78 65.95
N ASP A 14 17.67 17.87 65.01
CA ASP A 14 16.62 18.88 65.06
C ASP A 14 15.45 18.40 65.95
N ALA A 15 15.22 19.12 67.05
CA ALA A 15 14.15 18.81 67.99
C ALA A 15 12.75 18.87 67.34
N ALA A 16 12.53 19.78 66.38
CA ALA A 16 11.25 19.90 65.69
C ALA A 16 11.02 18.72 64.73
N ALA A 17 12.02 18.38 63.89
CA ALA A 17 11.96 17.24 63.00
C ALA A 17 11.76 15.91 63.75
N ARG A 18 12.45 15.72 64.88
CA ARG A 18 12.28 14.54 65.74
C ARG A 18 10.87 14.44 66.29
N ALA A 19 10.33 15.52 66.85
CA ALA A 19 8.97 15.54 67.39
C ALA A 19 7.91 15.22 66.32
N ALA A 20 8.08 15.77 65.10
CA ALA A 20 7.21 15.46 63.97
C ALA A 20 7.28 13.98 63.56
N TYR A 21 8.49 13.40 63.53
CA TYR A 21 8.67 11.97 63.25
C TYR A 21 8.02 11.09 64.32
N ASP A 22 8.22 11.40 65.60
CA ASP A 22 7.65 10.67 66.73
C ASP A 22 6.12 10.72 66.69
N HIS A 23 5.54 11.87 66.33
CA HIS A 23 4.09 12.00 66.12
C HIS A 23 3.57 11.10 64.99
N VAL A 24 4.27 11.02 63.84
CA VAL A 24 3.90 10.13 62.73
C VAL A 24 3.97 8.66 63.17
N CYS A 25 5.03 8.28 63.89
CA CYS A 25 5.20 6.94 64.44
C CYS A 25 4.06 6.59 65.42
N ALA A 26 3.76 7.48 66.37
CA ALA A 26 2.69 7.32 67.33
C ALA A 26 1.31 7.25 66.66
N THR A 27 1.05 8.08 65.65
CA THR A 27 -0.20 8.04 64.88
C THR A 27 -0.34 6.71 64.13
N ARG A 28 0.74 6.21 63.52
CA ARG A 28 0.74 4.90 62.83
C ARG A 28 0.50 3.74 63.80
N SER A 29 1.15 3.74 64.96
CA SER A 29 0.97 2.68 65.96
C SER A 29 -0.44 2.72 66.56
N ALA A 30 -0.94 3.92 66.92
CA ALA A 30 -2.30 4.10 67.41
C ALA A 30 -3.35 3.63 66.38
N ARG A 31 -3.16 3.96 65.09
CA ARG A 31 -4.04 3.48 64.01
C ARG A 31 -4.05 1.96 63.90
N LYS A 32 -2.88 1.32 63.95
CA LYS A 32 -2.80 -0.16 63.91
C LYS A 32 -3.54 -0.80 65.07
N ILE A 33 -3.31 -0.32 66.30
CA ILE A 33 -3.97 -0.82 67.51
C ILE A 33 -5.48 -0.61 67.42
N TYR A 34 -5.93 0.55 66.96
CA TYR A 34 -7.34 0.85 66.77
C TYR A 34 -8.01 -0.11 65.77
N VAL A 35 -7.39 -0.32 64.60
CA VAL A 35 -7.91 -1.24 63.58
C VAL A 35 -8.01 -2.66 64.12
N GLN A 36 -6.95 -3.17 64.77
CA GLN A 36 -6.93 -4.51 65.33
C GLN A 36 -8.02 -4.70 66.40
N ARG A 37 -8.22 -3.72 67.29
CA ARG A 37 -9.28 -3.77 68.30
C ARG A 37 -10.68 -3.75 67.67
N ARG A 38 -10.86 -3.00 66.59
CA ARG A 38 -12.12 -2.93 65.85
C ARG A 38 -12.44 -4.27 65.17
N GLU A 39 -11.45 -4.90 64.56
CA GLU A 39 -11.58 -6.23 63.95
C GLU A 39 -11.91 -7.32 64.99
N GLN A 40 -11.27 -7.28 66.16
CA GLN A 40 -11.57 -8.22 67.26
C GLN A 40 -13.00 -8.08 67.81
N ARG A 41 -13.60 -6.88 67.69
CA ARG A 41 -14.97 -6.59 68.14
C ARG A 41 -16.01 -6.77 67.03
N GLU A 42 -15.58 -7.13 65.82
CA GLU A 42 -16.48 -7.29 64.68
C GLU A 42 -17.25 -8.61 64.79
N SER A 43 -18.54 -8.59 64.41
CA SER A 43 -19.33 -9.82 64.35
C SER A 43 -18.92 -10.70 63.17
N GLU A 44 -19.08 -12.01 63.33
CA GLU A 44 -18.75 -13.00 62.28
C GLU A 44 -19.37 -12.67 60.92
N ASN A 45 -20.61 -12.18 60.90
CA ASN A 45 -21.30 -11.82 59.66
C ASN A 45 -20.66 -10.61 58.96
N ARG A 46 -20.24 -9.58 59.72
CA ARG A 46 -19.57 -8.41 59.14
C ARG A 46 -18.17 -8.77 58.64
N ARG A 47 -17.43 -9.62 59.37
CA ARG A 47 -16.12 -10.13 58.96
C ARG A 47 -16.21 -10.88 57.63
N LYS A 48 -17.13 -11.84 57.53
CA LYS A 48 -17.35 -12.63 56.30
C LYS A 48 -17.75 -11.75 55.11
N LEU A 49 -18.65 -10.78 55.32
CA LEU A 49 -19.04 -9.84 54.27
C LEU A 49 -17.84 -9.02 53.77
N ARG A 50 -16.98 -8.53 54.69
CA ARG A 50 -15.76 -7.80 54.33
C ARG A 50 -14.79 -8.66 53.53
N GLU A 51 -14.52 -9.88 53.97
CA GLU A 51 -13.61 -10.82 53.29
C GLU A 51 -14.15 -11.25 51.91
N GLU A 52 -15.46 -11.45 51.78
CA GLU A 52 -16.12 -11.70 50.48
C GLU A 52 -15.94 -10.52 49.53
N LEU A 53 -16.17 -9.29 50.01
CA LEU A 53 -15.99 -8.08 49.21
C LEU A 53 -14.52 -7.90 48.79
N GLU A 54 -13.59 -8.06 49.72
CA GLU A 54 -12.15 -7.97 49.43
C GLU A 54 -11.70 -9.03 48.43
N ARG A 55 -12.16 -10.28 48.58
CA ARG A 55 -11.90 -11.34 47.60
C ARG A 55 -12.47 -11.00 46.23
N ARG A 56 -13.69 -10.46 46.17
CA ARG A 56 -14.32 -10.06 44.90
C ARG A 56 -13.55 -8.92 44.24
N GLU A 57 -13.16 -7.90 45.00
CA GLU A 57 -12.35 -6.78 44.51
C GLU A 57 -10.97 -7.25 44.04
N ALA A 58 -10.29 -8.10 44.81
CA ALA A 58 -9.00 -8.68 44.42
C ALA A 58 -9.12 -9.53 43.15
N SER A 59 -10.19 -10.33 43.01
CA SER A 59 -10.45 -11.11 41.80
C SER A 59 -10.73 -10.22 40.59
N GLY A 60 -11.48 -9.12 40.76
CA GLY A 60 -11.74 -8.16 39.69
C GLY A 60 -10.48 -7.42 39.26
N PHE A 61 -9.66 -7.00 40.23
CA PHE A 61 -8.39 -6.32 39.97
C PHE A 61 -7.39 -7.23 39.26
N THR A 62 -7.25 -8.48 39.70
CA THR A 62 -6.37 -9.46 39.05
C THR A 62 -6.86 -9.82 37.65
N ALA A 63 -8.17 -9.98 37.45
CA ALA A 63 -8.75 -10.18 36.13
C ALA A 63 -8.45 -9.00 35.18
N GLN A 64 -8.65 -7.76 35.65
CA GLN A 64 -8.32 -6.56 34.87
C GLN A 64 -6.82 -6.49 34.54
N GLN A 65 -5.96 -6.79 35.51
CA GLN A 65 -4.51 -6.79 35.28
C GLN A 65 -4.09 -7.87 34.28
N ASN A 66 -4.72 -9.05 34.34
CA ASN A 66 -4.48 -10.13 33.39
C ASN A 66 -4.96 -9.74 31.97
N GLU A 67 -6.12 -9.10 31.86
CA GLU A 67 -6.64 -8.58 30.58
C GLU A 67 -5.67 -7.57 29.96
N LEU A 68 -5.20 -6.60 30.75
CA LEU A 68 -4.20 -5.63 30.28
C LEU A 68 -2.89 -6.29 29.83
N ARG A 69 -2.43 -7.32 30.55
CA ARG A 69 -1.25 -8.09 30.15
C ARG A 69 -1.48 -8.88 28.86
N ALA A 70 -2.64 -9.52 28.72
CA ALA A 70 -3.02 -10.25 27.52
C ALA A 70 -3.12 -9.31 26.31
N GLN A 71 -3.73 -8.13 26.48
CA GLN A 71 -3.81 -7.10 25.44
C GLN A 71 -2.42 -6.61 25.02
N ALA A 72 -1.52 -6.35 25.98
CA ALA A 72 -0.15 -5.94 25.68
C ALA A 72 0.64 -7.02 24.93
N GLN A 73 0.47 -8.30 25.31
CA GLN A 73 1.08 -9.42 24.59
C GLN A 73 0.54 -9.55 23.16
N LEU A 74 -0.78 -9.43 22.99
CA LEU A 74 -1.42 -9.46 21.68
C LEU A 74 -0.92 -8.32 20.77
N GLN A 75 -0.84 -7.10 21.30
CA GLN A 75 -0.32 -5.95 20.54
C GLN A 75 1.14 -6.16 20.10
N LYS A 76 1.98 -6.68 20.99
CA LYS A 76 3.38 -6.99 20.67
C LYS A 76 3.49 -8.05 19.57
N GLU A 77 2.62 -9.07 19.61
CA GLU A 77 2.63 -10.13 18.60
C GLU A 77 2.13 -9.63 17.25
N ILE A 78 1.10 -8.78 17.22
CA ILE A 78 0.63 -8.11 15.99
C ILE A 78 1.76 -7.28 15.38
N GLU A 79 2.48 -6.50 16.18
CA GLU A 79 3.60 -5.69 15.71
C GLU A 79 4.75 -6.56 15.15
N ARG A 80 5.06 -7.66 15.83
CA ARG A 80 6.05 -8.65 15.34
C ARG A 80 5.66 -9.19 13.97
N LEU A 81 4.42 -9.65 13.83
CA LEU A 81 3.91 -10.20 12.57
C LEU A 81 3.88 -9.18 11.43
N ARG A 82 3.52 -7.91 11.73
CA ARG A 82 3.59 -6.83 10.75
C ARG A 82 5.00 -6.59 10.24
N LYS A 83 5.97 -6.57 11.15
CA LYS A 83 7.38 -6.39 10.79
C LYS A 83 7.88 -7.56 9.94
N GLU A 84 7.58 -8.79 10.33
CA GLU A 84 7.95 -9.98 9.56
C GLU A 84 7.29 -10.02 8.18
N GLY A 85 6.01 -9.67 8.09
CA GLY A 85 5.30 -9.54 6.82
C GLY A 85 5.91 -8.46 5.92
N SER A 86 6.25 -7.30 6.47
CA SER A 86 6.89 -6.21 5.73
C SER A 86 8.27 -6.60 5.20
N GLU A 87 9.08 -7.27 6.02
CA GLU A 87 10.41 -7.76 5.60
C GLU A 87 10.30 -8.84 4.51
N MET A 88 9.32 -9.73 4.59
CA MET A 88 9.06 -10.72 3.52
C MET A 88 8.72 -10.03 2.21
N LEU A 89 7.80 -9.07 2.25
CA LEU A 89 7.37 -8.33 1.06
C LEU A 89 8.54 -7.56 0.43
N ARG A 90 9.38 -6.94 1.27
CA ARG A 90 10.60 -6.25 0.82
C ARG A 90 11.55 -7.18 0.08
N ARG A 91 11.79 -8.39 0.60
CA ARG A 91 12.66 -9.39 -0.05
C ARG A 91 12.10 -9.84 -1.39
N GLU A 92 10.80 -10.12 -1.46
CA GLU A 92 10.15 -10.52 -2.70
C GLU A 92 10.22 -9.42 -3.76
N CYS A 93 9.98 -8.19 -3.34
CA CYS A 93 10.17 -7.03 -4.19
C CYS A 93 11.59 -6.90 -4.74
N GLU A 94 12.59 -7.03 -3.89
CA GLU A 94 14.00 -6.96 -4.32
C GLU A 94 14.35 -8.11 -5.26
N ASN A 95 13.80 -9.31 -5.04
CA ASN A 95 13.93 -10.45 -5.94
C ASN A 95 13.32 -10.16 -7.31
N ILE A 96 12.10 -9.61 -7.35
CA ILE A 96 11.41 -9.22 -8.58
C ILE A 96 12.21 -8.13 -9.32
N GLU A 97 12.70 -7.12 -8.60
CA GLU A 97 13.50 -6.04 -9.19
C GLU A 97 14.80 -6.57 -9.78
N ARG A 98 15.50 -7.48 -9.08
CA ARG A 98 16.68 -8.18 -9.61
C ARG A 98 16.34 -9.01 -10.85
N GLU A 99 15.20 -9.69 -10.88
CA GLU A 99 14.73 -10.45 -12.04
C GLU A 99 14.49 -9.55 -13.26
N ILE A 100 13.77 -8.44 -13.03
CA ILE A 100 13.47 -7.45 -14.07
C ILE A 100 14.77 -6.86 -14.60
N HIS A 101 15.68 -6.45 -13.72
CA HIS A 101 16.98 -5.92 -14.11
C HIS A 101 17.76 -6.95 -14.93
N ARG A 102 17.86 -8.20 -14.46
CA ARG A 102 18.56 -9.25 -15.22
C ARG A 102 17.94 -9.49 -16.59
N LYS A 103 16.61 -9.56 -16.69
CA LYS A 103 15.91 -9.72 -17.97
C LYS A 103 16.12 -8.52 -18.88
N ARG A 104 16.13 -7.30 -18.33
CA ARG A 104 16.39 -6.07 -19.07
C ARG A 104 17.82 -6.01 -19.59
N GLU A 105 18.81 -6.40 -18.78
CA GLU A 105 20.20 -6.50 -19.19
C GLU A 105 20.41 -7.61 -20.21
N ALA A 106 19.79 -8.79 -20.04
CA ALA A 106 19.84 -9.87 -21.01
C ALA A 106 19.19 -9.46 -22.35
N PHE A 107 18.05 -8.76 -22.29
CA PHE A 107 17.40 -8.20 -23.47
C PHE A 107 18.22 -7.07 -24.12
N GLY A 108 18.84 -6.20 -23.31
CA GLY A 108 19.72 -5.13 -23.78
C GLY A 108 21.03 -5.65 -24.38
N ALA A 109 21.63 -6.69 -23.79
CA ALA A 109 22.81 -7.38 -24.31
C ALA A 109 22.50 -8.17 -25.58
N ALA A 110 21.35 -8.87 -25.62
CA ALA A 110 20.83 -9.50 -26.83
C ALA A 110 20.64 -8.44 -27.93
N ALA A 111 19.92 -7.35 -27.66
CA ALA A 111 19.70 -6.23 -28.59
C ALA A 111 20.99 -5.50 -29.02
N SER A 112 22.05 -5.52 -28.20
CA SER A 112 23.36 -4.98 -28.54
C SER A 112 24.18 -5.94 -29.42
N SER A 113 24.01 -7.25 -29.23
CA SER A 113 24.60 -8.30 -30.10
C SER A 113 23.81 -8.51 -31.39
N SER A 114 22.53 -8.13 -31.41
CA SER A 114 21.64 -8.06 -32.57
C SER A 114 21.36 -6.60 -32.95
N ALA A 115 22.40 -5.74 -32.96
CA ALA A 115 22.37 -4.40 -33.55
C ALA A 115 22.08 -4.38 -35.08
N GLN A 116 21.57 -5.50 -35.61
CA GLN A 116 21.10 -5.69 -36.96
C GLN A 116 19.81 -6.53 -36.96
N GLY A 117 18.79 -6.09 -36.22
CA GLY A 117 17.41 -6.47 -36.52
C GLY A 117 16.56 -6.94 -35.35
N GLU A 118 16.06 -5.99 -34.56
CA GLU A 118 14.73 -6.11 -33.95
C GLU A 118 14.23 -4.69 -33.65
N TYR A 119 13.62 -4.10 -34.67
CA TYR A 119 12.95 -2.82 -34.54
C TYR A 119 11.79 -2.98 -33.55
N SER A 120 11.78 -2.13 -32.53
CA SER A 120 10.67 -1.82 -31.65
C SER A 120 9.32 -1.99 -32.37
N GLY A 121 8.58 -3.05 -32.06
CA GLY A 121 7.31 -3.41 -32.72
C GLY A 121 6.21 -2.34 -32.59
N ALA A 122 6.46 -1.26 -31.86
CA ALA A 122 5.56 -0.12 -31.74
C ALA A 122 5.82 0.99 -32.77
N GLU A 123 7.02 1.10 -33.35
CA GLU A 123 7.46 2.32 -34.07
C GLU A 123 7.05 2.37 -35.56
N GLY A 124 6.49 1.30 -36.12
CA GLY A 124 6.16 1.18 -37.54
C GLY A 124 4.68 0.94 -37.87
N ARG A 125 3.75 1.25 -36.95
CA ARG A 125 2.31 0.93 -37.10
C ARG A 125 1.48 2.14 -37.54
N LEU A 126 0.88 2.03 -38.72
CA LEU A 126 -0.02 3.03 -39.29
C LEU A 126 -1.46 2.51 -39.30
N ARG A 127 -2.39 3.39 -38.97
CA ARG A 127 -3.83 3.21 -39.11
C ARG A 127 -4.31 3.89 -40.38
N LEU A 128 -4.94 3.10 -41.23
CA LEU A 128 -5.54 3.49 -42.50
C LEU A 128 -7.04 3.65 -42.32
N LYS A 129 -7.63 4.70 -42.90
CA LYS A 129 -9.07 4.95 -42.91
C LYS A 129 -9.52 5.46 -44.28
N TRP A 130 -10.59 4.90 -44.82
CA TRP A 130 -11.18 5.34 -46.11
C TRP A 130 -12.71 5.36 -46.02
N LYS A 131 -13.39 5.75 -47.10
CA LYS A 131 -14.86 5.65 -47.23
C LYS A 131 -15.22 4.39 -48.02
N ARG A 132 -16.25 3.66 -47.59
CA ARG A 132 -16.76 2.45 -48.27
C ARG A 132 -18.03 2.79 -49.06
N GLY A 133 -18.22 2.15 -50.21
CA GLY A 133 -19.43 2.29 -51.03
C GLY A 133 -19.38 3.37 -52.10
N LEU A 134 -18.18 3.84 -52.46
CA LEU A 134 -17.99 4.77 -53.58
C LEU A 134 -17.57 3.99 -54.84
N ASN A 135 -18.48 3.89 -55.81
CA ASN A 135 -18.22 3.50 -57.21
C ASN A 135 -17.26 2.31 -57.43
N ASN A 136 -17.53 1.14 -56.83
CA ASN A 136 -16.74 -0.09 -57.01
C ASN A 136 -15.24 0.03 -56.69
N CYS A 137 -14.82 1.11 -56.01
CA CYS A 137 -13.44 1.45 -55.67
C CYS A 137 -13.15 1.20 -54.18
N ASP A 138 -13.68 0.09 -53.66
CA ASP A 138 -13.38 -0.32 -52.29
C ASP A 138 -11.97 -0.92 -52.21
N TYR A 139 -11.30 -0.61 -51.10
CA TYR A 139 -9.98 -1.15 -50.79
C TYR A 139 -10.12 -2.54 -50.16
N ASP A 140 -9.53 -3.52 -50.85
CA ASP A 140 -9.35 -4.88 -50.37
C ASP A 140 -7.94 -5.03 -49.79
N GLU A 141 -7.71 -6.10 -49.01
CA GLU A 141 -6.41 -6.40 -48.41
C GLU A 141 -5.29 -6.40 -49.44
N THR A 142 -5.53 -7.01 -50.61
CA THR A 142 -4.57 -7.11 -51.72
C THR A 142 -4.22 -5.74 -52.33
N LYS A 143 -5.21 -4.85 -52.48
CA LYS A 143 -5.00 -3.49 -53.01
C LYS A 143 -4.20 -2.64 -52.05
N LEU A 144 -4.54 -2.68 -50.75
CA LEU A 144 -3.79 -1.97 -49.72
C LEU A 144 -2.37 -2.51 -49.62
N ARG A 145 -2.20 -3.83 -49.64
CA ARG A 145 -0.88 -4.44 -49.64
C ARG A 145 -0.04 -3.95 -50.81
N SER A 146 -0.58 -3.96 -52.03
CA SER A 146 0.12 -3.47 -53.23
C SER A 146 0.49 -1.98 -53.14
N ILE A 147 -0.40 -1.13 -52.62
CA ILE A 147 -0.13 0.31 -52.44
C ILE A 147 0.99 0.54 -51.42
N PHE A 148 0.98 -0.17 -50.30
CA PHE A 148 1.90 0.07 -49.20
C PHE A 148 3.23 -0.69 -49.33
N GLU A 149 3.26 -1.78 -50.09
CA GLU A 149 4.48 -2.55 -50.37
C GLU A 149 5.51 -1.75 -51.18
N LYS A 150 5.09 -0.73 -51.95
CA LYS A 150 6.00 0.19 -52.66
C LYS A 150 6.88 1.04 -51.72
N TYR A 151 6.47 1.22 -50.47
CA TYR A 151 7.21 2.02 -49.48
C TYR A 151 8.17 1.19 -48.65
N GLY A 152 7.90 -0.11 -48.50
CA GLY A 152 8.76 -1.04 -47.79
C GLY A 152 8.07 -2.37 -47.51
N ARG A 153 8.83 -3.30 -46.91
CA ARG A 153 8.31 -4.62 -46.58
C ARG A 153 7.30 -4.53 -45.43
N ILE A 154 6.09 -4.99 -45.70
CA ILE A 154 5.00 -5.09 -44.71
C ILE A 154 5.23 -6.34 -43.85
N SER A 155 5.19 -6.17 -42.53
CA SER A 155 5.20 -7.26 -41.55
C SER A 155 3.80 -7.83 -41.36
N THR A 156 2.83 -6.96 -41.08
CA THR A 156 1.46 -7.36 -40.75
C THR A 156 0.48 -6.37 -41.36
N LEU A 157 -0.60 -6.85 -41.98
CA LEU A 157 -1.72 -6.04 -42.44
C LEU A 157 -3.01 -6.64 -41.89
N VAL A 158 -3.79 -5.85 -41.15
CA VAL A 158 -5.04 -6.30 -40.53
C VAL A 158 -6.18 -5.36 -40.91
N MET A 159 -7.22 -5.88 -41.54
CA MET A 159 -8.45 -5.15 -41.81
C MET A 159 -9.42 -5.25 -40.63
N SER A 160 -10.16 -4.19 -40.33
CA SER A 160 -11.16 -4.26 -39.26
C SER A 160 -12.36 -5.12 -39.64
N PRO A 161 -12.77 -6.08 -38.79
CA PRO A 161 -14.00 -6.84 -39.01
C PRO A 161 -15.24 -5.95 -38.83
N GLY A 162 -16.29 -6.19 -39.63
CA GLY A 162 -17.61 -5.56 -39.42
C GLY A 162 -17.82 -4.20 -40.09
N GLY A 163 -17.49 -4.05 -41.37
CA GLY A 163 -17.97 -2.91 -42.19
C GLY A 163 -17.25 -1.57 -41.97
N LYS A 164 -16.36 -1.48 -40.98
CA LYS A 164 -15.53 -0.30 -40.73
C LYS A 164 -14.46 -0.23 -41.81
N ALA A 165 -14.39 0.88 -42.54
CA ALA A 165 -13.41 1.12 -43.60
C ALA A 165 -12.04 1.53 -43.02
N THR A 166 -11.47 0.65 -42.21
CA THR A 166 -10.21 0.86 -41.51
C THR A 166 -9.30 -0.36 -41.60
N ALA A 167 -7.99 -0.13 -41.66
CA ALA A 167 -6.97 -1.18 -41.56
C ALA A 167 -5.78 -0.68 -40.73
N ILE A 168 -4.99 -1.61 -40.24
CA ILE A 168 -3.70 -1.35 -39.58
C ILE A 168 -2.63 -2.03 -40.41
N VAL A 169 -1.59 -1.28 -40.77
CA VAL A 169 -0.40 -1.78 -41.46
C VAL A 169 0.81 -1.59 -40.57
N GLU A 170 1.60 -2.64 -40.43
CA GLU A 170 2.85 -2.68 -39.69
C GLU A 170 3.99 -2.96 -40.66
N PHE A 171 4.95 -2.04 -40.71
CA PHE A 171 6.16 -2.21 -41.52
C PHE A 171 7.28 -2.87 -40.71
N VAL A 172 8.14 -3.63 -41.40
CA VAL A 172 9.34 -4.22 -40.79
C VAL A 172 10.31 -3.12 -40.30
N ASN A 173 10.37 -1.99 -41.01
CA ASN A 173 11.19 -0.83 -40.62
C ASN A 173 10.31 0.40 -40.37
N ALA A 174 10.53 1.12 -39.27
CA ALA A 174 9.85 2.38 -38.96
C ALA A 174 10.11 3.48 -40.02
N ARG A 175 11.27 3.45 -40.68
CA ARG A 175 11.61 4.38 -41.77
C ARG A 175 10.73 4.23 -43.01
N ASP A 176 10.22 3.02 -43.27
CA ASP A 176 9.35 2.76 -44.41
C ASP A 176 7.93 3.26 -44.12
N ALA A 177 7.48 3.15 -42.86
CA ALA A 177 6.24 3.77 -42.39
C ALA A 177 6.26 5.31 -42.52
N LEU A 178 7.40 5.97 -42.27
CA LEU A 178 7.54 7.42 -42.47
C LEU A 178 7.33 7.85 -43.93
N LYS A 179 7.77 7.05 -44.91
CA LYS A 179 7.54 7.34 -46.34
C LYS A 179 6.07 7.18 -46.72
N ALA A 180 5.38 6.22 -46.08
CA ALA A 180 3.98 5.91 -46.34
C ALA A 180 2.99 6.89 -45.66
N GLU A 181 3.46 7.82 -44.83
CA GLU A 181 2.63 8.80 -44.10
C GLU A 181 1.79 9.68 -45.05
N ASN A 182 2.34 10.05 -46.20
CA ASN A 182 1.71 10.95 -47.16
C ASN A 182 0.94 10.21 -48.28
N GLU A 183 0.74 8.90 -48.16
CA GLU A 183 0.01 8.13 -49.16
C GLU A 183 -1.50 8.43 -49.08
N THR A 184 -2.09 8.83 -50.20
CA THR A 184 -3.52 9.15 -50.30
C THR A 184 -4.34 8.10 -51.05
N GLY A 185 -3.70 7.05 -51.58
CA GLY A 185 -4.35 5.94 -52.26
C GLY A 185 -4.92 6.30 -53.63
N ASN A 186 -6.03 5.67 -53.99
CA ASN A 186 -6.78 5.92 -55.21
C ASN A 186 -7.42 7.33 -55.19
N PRO A 187 -7.20 8.16 -56.23
CA PRO A 187 -7.74 9.53 -56.30
C PRO A 187 -9.27 9.59 -56.24
N ASN A 188 -9.96 8.53 -56.68
CA ASN A 188 -11.43 8.47 -56.63
C ASN A 188 -11.98 8.14 -55.23
N ASN A 189 -11.14 7.62 -54.33
CA ASN A 189 -11.51 7.30 -52.95
C ASN A 189 -10.28 7.47 -52.04
N PRO A 190 -9.94 8.70 -51.61
CA PRO A 190 -8.72 8.94 -50.88
C PRO A 190 -8.71 8.24 -49.51
N LEU A 191 -7.57 7.64 -49.17
CA LEU A 191 -7.31 7.06 -47.85
C LEU A 191 -6.58 8.06 -46.96
N THR A 192 -6.82 7.97 -45.66
CA THR A 192 -6.15 8.77 -44.61
C THR A 192 -5.27 7.86 -43.78
N VAL A 193 -4.00 8.22 -43.67
CA VAL A 193 -2.99 7.53 -42.85
C VAL A 193 -2.82 8.29 -41.53
N SER A 194 -2.75 7.56 -40.42
CA SER A 194 -2.54 8.12 -39.07
C SER A 194 -1.64 7.19 -38.27
N TRP A 195 -0.81 7.73 -37.38
CA TRP A 195 0.03 6.91 -36.52
C TRP A 195 -0.77 6.28 -35.39
N LEU A 196 -0.58 4.97 -35.16
CA LEU A 196 -1.19 4.26 -34.03
C LEU A 196 -0.35 4.41 -32.74
N SER A 197 0.96 4.64 -32.90
CA SER A 197 1.93 4.91 -31.84
C SER A 197 2.53 6.31 -32.01
N SER A 198 3.42 6.73 -31.10
CA SER A 198 4.19 7.98 -31.29
C SER A 198 4.95 7.94 -32.62
N ARG A 199 4.80 8.99 -33.44
CA ARG A 199 5.55 9.17 -34.69
C ARG A 199 7.05 9.05 -34.40
N PRO A 200 7.79 8.16 -35.07
CA PRO A 200 9.23 8.03 -34.85
C PRO A 200 9.92 9.34 -35.23
N ASP A 201 10.75 9.85 -34.32
CA ASP A 201 11.38 11.15 -34.45
C ASP A 201 12.32 11.16 -35.66
N SER A 202 12.14 12.10 -36.58
CA SER A 202 12.82 12.06 -37.89
C SER A 202 14.29 12.46 -37.80
N GLN A 203 14.73 13.06 -36.70
CA GLN A 203 16.11 13.52 -36.51
C GLN A 203 16.47 13.57 -35.01
N SER A 204 17.41 12.74 -34.57
CA SER A 204 18.57 13.09 -33.71
C SER A 204 19.11 11.85 -32.95
N PRO A 205 20.45 11.70 -32.81
CA PRO A 205 21.06 10.60 -32.09
C PRO A 205 20.91 10.77 -30.57
N ARG A 206 21.02 9.63 -29.86
CA ARG A 206 21.11 9.45 -28.40
C ARG A 206 21.42 10.73 -27.60
N CYS A 207 20.62 11.03 -26.58
CA CYS A 207 21.12 11.31 -25.23
C CYS A 207 20.00 11.48 -24.19
N SER A 208 20.37 11.03 -22.99
CA SER A 208 19.72 11.02 -21.69
C SER A 208 19.01 12.31 -21.25
N SER A 209 17.94 12.17 -20.46
CA SER A 209 17.68 13.06 -19.31
C SER A 209 16.68 12.37 -18.37
N ASN A 210 17.15 11.87 -17.23
CA ASN A 210 17.13 12.54 -15.93
C ASN A 210 15.75 12.62 -15.26
N MET A 211 15.68 11.90 -14.14
CA MET A 211 14.73 12.04 -13.06
C MET A 211 14.65 13.50 -12.60
N HIS A 212 13.45 14.07 -12.58
CA HIS A 212 13.16 15.28 -11.81
C HIS A 212 12.03 14.96 -10.83
N THR A 213 12.42 14.71 -9.59
CA THR A 213 11.52 14.72 -8.43
C THR A 213 11.11 16.17 -8.18
N THR A 214 9.84 16.47 -8.37
CA THR A 214 9.23 17.71 -7.86
C THR A 214 8.16 17.32 -6.84
N GLN A 215 8.45 17.60 -5.58
CA GLN A 215 7.50 17.52 -4.48
C GLN A 215 6.55 18.73 -4.54
N GLN A 216 5.24 18.49 -4.64
CA GLN A 216 4.22 19.38 -4.07
C GLN A 216 3.00 18.56 -3.57
N PRO A 217 2.35 19.00 -2.49
CA PRO A 217 1.30 18.26 -1.80
C PRO A 217 -0.08 18.59 -2.37
N ALA A 218 -0.90 17.57 -2.66
CA ALA A 218 -2.33 17.74 -2.81
C ALA A 218 -3.08 16.46 -2.46
N THR A 219 -3.93 16.60 -1.46
CA THR A 219 -5.00 15.70 -1.04
C THR A 219 -5.91 15.36 -2.22
N GLY A 220 -6.07 14.07 -2.53
CA GLY A 220 -7.01 13.59 -3.56
C GLY A 220 -6.68 12.17 -4.02
N ARG A 221 -7.12 11.16 -3.25
CA ARG A 221 -6.81 9.76 -3.51
C ARG A 221 -7.74 9.19 -4.60
N SER A 222 -7.27 9.20 -5.84
CA SER A 222 -7.78 8.34 -6.92
C SER A 222 -6.90 7.12 -7.05
N THR A 223 -7.46 5.96 -6.70
CA THR A 223 -6.92 4.64 -7.02
C THR A 223 -6.96 4.48 -8.54
N THR A 224 -5.85 4.72 -9.22
CA THR A 224 -5.64 4.27 -10.60
C THR A 224 -4.43 3.36 -10.61
N PHE A 225 -4.70 2.06 -10.69
CA PHE A 225 -3.70 1.06 -11.04
C PHE A 225 -3.28 1.31 -12.49
N VAL A 226 -2.20 2.06 -12.66
CA VAL A 226 -1.48 2.13 -13.93
C VAL A 226 -0.52 0.94 -14.02
N ASN A 227 -0.55 0.26 -15.16
CA ASN A 227 0.26 -0.90 -15.51
C ASN A 227 1.77 -0.59 -15.45
N GLY A 228 2.33 -0.68 -14.26
CA GLY A 228 3.75 -0.82 -14.00
C GLY A 228 3.87 -1.64 -12.72
N VAL A 229 4.49 -2.82 -12.81
CA VAL A 229 4.75 -3.67 -11.64
C VAL A 229 5.87 -2.99 -10.82
N GLY A 230 5.52 -1.90 -10.15
CA GLY A 230 6.35 -1.27 -9.13
C GLY A 230 6.10 -1.99 -7.82
N CYS A 231 7.17 -2.47 -7.17
CA CYS A 231 7.06 -2.94 -5.80
C CYS A 231 6.48 -1.82 -4.92
N ALA A 232 5.39 -2.11 -4.21
CA ALA A 232 4.85 -1.19 -3.23
C ALA A 232 5.89 -0.96 -2.11
N SER A 233 6.18 0.30 -1.81
CA SER A 233 7.09 0.65 -0.71
C SER A 233 6.50 0.23 0.65
N ALA A 234 7.34 0.00 1.65
CA ALA A 234 6.91 -0.41 2.99
C ALA A 234 5.85 0.54 3.60
N SER A 235 5.94 1.85 3.30
CA SER A 235 4.94 2.85 3.68
C SER A 235 3.59 2.67 2.97
N GLN A 236 3.59 2.36 1.67
CA GLN A 236 2.35 2.12 0.92
C GLN A 236 1.62 0.86 1.40
N PHE A 237 2.37 -0.15 1.85
CA PHE A 237 1.79 -1.35 2.43
C PHE A 237 1.15 -1.11 3.80
N ALA A 238 1.78 -0.29 4.66
CA ALA A 238 1.21 0.08 5.95
C ALA A 238 -0.14 0.83 5.80
N ASP A 239 -0.21 1.77 4.84
CA ASP A 239 -1.43 2.51 4.53
C ASP A 239 -2.55 1.60 3.99
N PHE A 240 -2.19 0.62 3.16
CA PHE A 240 -3.11 -0.38 2.64
C PHE A 240 -3.63 -1.32 3.74
N GLU A 241 -2.75 -1.81 4.62
CA GLU A 241 -3.14 -2.64 5.75
C GLU A 241 -4.11 -1.89 6.68
N ALA A 242 -3.82 -0.63 6.99
CA ALA A 242 -4.69 0.21 7.81
C ALA A 242 -6.09 0.38 7.20
N GLU A 243 -6.18 0.56 5.88
CA GLU A 243 -7.47 0.62 5.17
C GLU A 243 -8.23 -0.71 5.25
N ILE A 244 -7.56 -1.84 5.00
CA ILE A 244 -8.19 -3.17 5.05
C ILE A 244 -8.71 -3.45 6.47
N LEU A 245 -7.92 -3.16 7.50
CA LEU A 245 -8.32 -3.29 8.89
C LEU A 245 -9.52 -2.40 9.22
N ALA A 246 -9.49 -1.13 8.79
CA ALA A 246 -10.62 -0.21 8.98
C ALA A 246 -11.89 -0.73 8.30
N LYS A 247 -11.77 -1.28 7.08
CA LYS A 247 -12.89 -1.88 6.34
C LYS A 247 -13.46 -3.10 7.06
N MET A 248 -12.61 -3.99 7.56
CA MET A 248 -13.04 -5.16 8.34
C MET A 248 -13.77 -4.73 9.62
N MET A 249 -13.26 -3.74 10.36
CA MET A 249 -13.90 -3.23 11.58
C MET A 249 -15.25 -2.52 11.30
N SER A 250 -15.40 -1.89 10.14
CA SER A 250 -16.66 -1.24 9.73
C SER A 250 -17.79 -2.23 9.43
N GLY A 251 -17.46 -3.42 8.94
CA GLY A 251 -18.41 -4.50 8.66
C GLY A 251 -18.98 -5.13 9.93
N SER A 252 -18.21 -5.16 11.01
CA SER A 252 -18.61 -5.75 12.30
C SER A 252 -19.66 -4.91 13.05
N LYS A 253 -19.63 -3.57 12.92
CA LYS A 253 -20.59 -2.67 13.58
C LYS A 253 -22.04 -2.83 13.11
N LYS A 254 -22.26 -3.18 11.82
CA LYS A 254 -23.63 -3.33 11.28
C LYS A 254 -24.42 -4.53 11.82
N LYS A 255 -23.79 -5.45 12.56
CA LYS A 255 -24.46 -6.60 13.18
C LYS A 255 -24.88 -6.40 14.65
N GLY A 256 -24.49 -5.28 15.28
CA GLY A 256 -24.71 -5.05 16.72
C GLY A 256 -25.91 -4.18 17.09
N ASP A 257 -26.38 -3.28 16.20
CA ASP A 257 -27.40 -2.27 16.55
C ASP A 257 -28.87 -2.77 16.51
N GLY A 258 -29.09 -4.08 16.38
CA GLY A 258 -30.42 -4.66 16.18
C GLY A 258 -31.08 -5.31 17.40
N ILE A 259 -30.39 -5.44 18.54
CA ILE A 259 -30.93 -6.15 19.71
C ILE A 259 -31.23 -5.13 20.82
N LYS A 260 -32.37 -4.46 20.72
CA LYS A 260 -32.98 -3.82 21.89
C LYS A 260 -33.39 -4.93 22.86
N SER A 261 -32.72 -4.99 24.00
CA SER A 261 -33.04 -5.91 25.09
C SER A 261 -34.46 -5.64 25.57
N LYS A 262 -35.29 -6.69 25.66
CA LYS A 262 -36.69 -6.63 26.11
C LYS A 262 -36.83 -6.42 27.63
N PHE A 263 -35.73 -6.07 28.31
CA PHE A 263 -35.61 -6.05 29.77
C PHE A 263 -35.24 -4.67 30.34
N ASP A 264 -35.09 -3.65 29.49
CA ASP A 264 -34.75 -2.28 29.93
C ASP A 264 -35.99 -1.45 30.33
N ASP A 265 -37.20 -2.02 30.29
CA ASP A 265 -38.48 -1.36 30.63
C ASP A 265 -39.21 -2.01 31.83
N ILE A 266 -38.50 -2.38 32.91
CA ILE A 266 -39.10 -2.71 34.22
C ILE A 266 -38.49 -1.85 35.32
#